data_AF-A0A8S0VT02-F1
#
_entry.id   AF-A0A8S0VT02-F1
#
_cell.length_a   1.000
_cell.length_b   1.000
_cell.length_c   1.000
_cell.angle_alpha   90.00
_cell.angle_beta   90.00
_cell.angle_gamma   90.00
#
_symmetry.space_group_name_H-M   'P 1'
#
loop_
_entity.id
_entity.type
_entity.pdbx_description
1 polymer ?
#
loop_
_entity_poly.entity_id
_entity_poly.type
_entity_poly.pdbx_seq_one_letter_code
_entity_poly.pdbx_strand_id
1 'polypeptide(L)'
;MDLGKSARIPETSLIAHAPGWTLFRNLYMSNGTLLVVASDAEQNGFPQVRMMTSTGLIALTTPENIRLREPTEQEMQIITPKEAFARWGGSSSTDERNRVWTVEGNTLLVNEPPQFLTHYYHFVAELLLGTWAFFYGAFNPSAGFVDAQESFGRTDPSVPSFNIRTNGYRPPPLSRLIFLHAPSEGWRDKPGFNSYFLRAAFPSLDIEVSHDWADRTNITRISPLNVHDSLDTEKAWHFPIALLSDRSAAFRGDTCGSQTQRIAAEAWEYMFEKGGLDPFGGWWKEIREAVFRFAGAKVGGSEEASHQPPSISRNVTDPQSLLPLPEQVTITYISRQGVRRYLVSEDHNNLVVALRDLIKKKAKEGKRWNLNIVKPELLSKDEQVKLASETTILLGVHGNGLTHLVLMKPNRYSSVIEIFYPGGFARDYEWTSRSLGMRHYSVWNDT
;
A
#
# COMPACT_ATOMS: atom_id res chain seq x y z
N MET A 1 -14.62 19.25 13.37
CA MET A 1 -15.40 20.38 12.82
C MET A 1 -16.78 19.85 12.44
N ASP A 2 -17.85 20.47 12.92
CA ASP A 2 -19.23 20.06 12.58
C ASP A 2 -19.67 20.77 11.29
N LEU A 3 -19.54 20.07 10.15
CA LEU A 3 -19.91 20.63 8.84
C LEU A 3 -21.39 20.91 8.72
N GLY A 4 -22.24 20.29 9.54
CA GLY A 4 -23.67 20.57 9.58
C GLY A 4 -24.00 22.00 10.01
N LYS A 5 -23.10 22.67 10.74
CA LYS A 5 -23.25 24.08 11.17
C LYS A 5 -22.31 25.04 10.45
N SER A 6 -21.49 24.54 9.53
CA SER A 6 -20.53 25.38 8.82
C SER A 6 -21.25 26.29 7.83
N ALA A 7 -20.88 27.58 7.79
CA ALA A 7 -21.42 28.52 6.81
C ALA A 7 -20.98 28.20 5.37
N ARG A 8 -19.94 27.38 5.20
CA ARG A 8 -19.40 26.96 3.91
C ARG A 8 -19.05 25.47 3.93
N ILE A 9 -19.28 24.81 2.82
CA ILE A 9 -18.77 23.46 2.58
C ILE A 9 -17.29 23.61 2.18
N PRO A 10 -16.33 23.02 2.90
CA PRO A 10 -14.91 23.14 2.57
C PRO A 10 -14.61 22.66 1.16
N GLU A 11 -13.78 23.41 0.44
CA GLU A 11 -13.27 22.96 -0.86
C GLU A 11 -12.32 21.77 -0.68
N THR A 12 -12.37 20.88 -1.67
CA THR A 12 -11.42 19.77 -1.80
C THR A 12 -10.08 20.34 -2.24
N SER A 13 -8.98 19.84 -1.68
CA SER A 13 -7.64 20.13 -2.17
C SER A 13 -6.84 18.85 -2.38
N LEU A 14 -5.87 18.91 -3.29
CA LEU A 14 -4.94 17.82 -3.54
C LEU A 14 -3.72 17.97 -2.63
N ILE A 15 -3.42 16.93 -1.86
CA ILE A 15 -2.17 16.84 -1.11
C ILE A 15 -1.08 16.29 -2.03
N ALA A 16 -1.37 15.20 -2.73
CA ALA A 16 -0.46 14.59 -3.68
C ALA A 16 -1.20 13.74 -4.71
N HIS A 17 -0.62 13.60 -5.91
CA HIS A 17 -1.15 12.76 -6.97
C HIS A 17 -0.04 12.05 -7.76
N ALA A 18 -0.24 10.75 -7.97
CA ALA A 18 0.35 9.95 -9.04
C ALA A 18 -0.77 9.15 -9.73
N PRO A 19 -0.59 8.66 -10.96
CA PRO A 19 -1.58 7.81 -11.63
C PRO A 19 -2.09 6.67 -10.72
N GLY A 20 -3.40 6.65 -10.48
CA GLY A 20 -4.06 5.67 -9.60
C GLY A 20 -3.84 5.85 -8.09
N TRP A 21 -3.15 6.91 -7.66
CA TRP A 21 -2.92 7.25 -6.25
C TRP A 21 -3.18 8.74 -6.02
N THR A 22 -4.31 9.07 -5.41
CA THR A 22 -4.66 10.47 -5.17
C THR A 22 -5.03 10.69 -3.72
N LEU A 23 -4.29 11.59 -3.07
CA LEU A 23 -4.51 11.96 -1.68
C LEU A 23 -5.22 13.32 -1.63
N PHE A 24 -6.46 13.30 -1.17
CA PHE A 24 -7.33 14.46 -1.07
C PHE A 24 -7.44 14.94 0.37
N ARG A 25 -7.65 16.25 0.53
CA ARG A 25 -8.28 16.84 1.70
C ARG A 25 -9.72 17.22 1.35
N ASN A 26 -10.66 16.92 2.24
CA ASN A 26 -12.10 17.17 2.09
C ASN A 26 -12.70 16.55 0.82
N LEU A 27 -12.65 15.23 0.68
CA LEU A 27 -13.33 14.51 -0.40
C LEU A 27 -14.78 14.20 0.00
N TYR A 28 -15.73 14.32 -0.93
CA TYR A 28 -17.14 14.04 -0.67
C TYR A 28 -17.61 12.80 -1.43
N MET A 29 -18.67 12.15 -0.93
CA MET A 29 -19.38 11.10 -1.67
C MET A 29 -20.89 11.25 -1.48
N SER A 30 -21.62 11.20 -2.59
CA SER A 30 -23.08 11.12 -2.62
C SER A 30 -23.51 10.15 -3.71
N ASN A 31 -24.45 9.25 -3.40
CA ASN A 31 -24.99 8.27 -4.34
C ASN A 31 -23.90 7.44 -5.03
N GLY A 32 -22.81 7.11 -4.31
CA GLY A 32 -21.69 6.32 -4.81
C GLY A 32 -20.68 7.11 -5.65
N THR A 33 -21.01 8.33 -6.09
CA THR A 33 -20.11 9.21 -6.84
C THR A 33 -19.17 9.97 -5.90
N LEU A 34 -17.87 9.94 -6.19
CA LEU A 34 -16.89 10.77 -5.49
C LEU A 34 -16.94 12.21 -6.03
N LEU A 35 -16.95 13.19 -5.14
CA LEU A 35 -17.19 14.58 -5.49
C LEU A 35 -16.04 15.45 -4.98
N VAL A 36 -15.38 16.11 -5.93
CA VAL A 36 -14.39 17.15 -5.69
C VAL A 36 -15.12 18.48 -5.70
N VAL A 37 -15.11 19.20 -4.58
CA VAL A 37 -15.72 20.53 -4.49
C VAL A 37 -14.64 21.57 -4.72
N ALA A 38 -14.63 22.23 -5.87
CA ALA A 38 -13.61 23.20 -6.23
C ALA A 38 -14.20 24.39 -6.99
N SER A 39 -13.79 25.60 -6.61
CA SER A 39 -14.13 26.83 -7.34
C SER A 39 -13.55 26.81 -8.76
N ASP A 40 -14.17 27.54 -9.68
CA ASP A 40 -13.79 27.54 -11.12
C ASP A 40 -12.29 27.81 -11.35
N ALA A 41 -11.66 28.61 -10.49
CA ALA A 41 -10.23 28.90 -10.55
C ALA A 41 -9.36 27.68 -10.19
N GLU A 42 -9.81 26.85 -9.25
CA GLU A 42 -9.07 25.71 -8.71
C GLU A 42 -9.29 24.42 -9.53
N GLN A 43 -10.37 24.32 -10.30
CA GLN A 43 -10.70 23.09 -11.05
C GLN A 43 -9.58 22.64 -12.00
N ASN A 44 -8.89 23.58 -12.65
CA ASN A 44 -7.78 23.28 -13.55
C ASN A 44 -6.52 22.77 -12.82
N GLY A 45 -6.47 22.87 -11.48
CA GLY A 45 -5.40 22.32 -10.65
C GLY A 45 -5.53 20.81 -10.41
N PHE A 46 -6.66 20.19 -10.76
CA PHE A 46 -6.88 18.77 -10.58
C PHE A 46 -6.37 17.94 -11.77
N PRO A 47 -5.80 16.75 -11.53
CA PRO A 47 -5.51 15.78 -12.58
C PRO A 47 -6.78 15.41 -13.34
N GLN A 48 -6.63 14.91 -14.57
CA GLN A 48 -7.75 14.32 -15.28
C GLN A 48 -8.34 13.17 -14.45
N VAL A 49 -9.68 13.06 -14.38
CA VAL A 49 -10.39 12.04 -13.59
C VAL A 49 -9.91 10.62 -13.91
N ARG A 50 -9.62 10.35 -15.20
CA ARG A 50 -9.04 9.06 -15.63
C ARG A 50 -7.67 8.75 -15.03
N MET A 51 -6.91 9.74 -14.60
CA MET A 51 -5.65 9.48 -13.88
C MET A 51 -5.87 9.18 -12.40
N MET A 52 -7.05 9.47 -11.85
CA MET A 52 -7.39 9.26 -10.44
C MET A 52 -8.20 7.98 -10.20
N THR A 53 -9.14 7.64 -11.09
CA THR A 53 -10.09 6.54 -10.87
C THR A 53 -10.52 5.82 -12.17
N SER A 54 -11.32 4.77 -12.01
CA SER A 54 -11.96 3.97 -13.06
C SER A 54 -13.34 3.49 -12.60
N THR A 55 -14.06 2.77 -13.47
CA THR A 55 -15.36 2.17 -13.14
C THR A 55 -15.29 0.99 -12.15
N GLY A 56 -14.10 0.60 -11.68
CA GLY A 56 -13.92 -0.52 -10.74
C GLY A 56 -14.14 -1.90 -11.34
N LEU A 57 -14.33 -2.01 -12.66
CA LEU A 57 -14.50 -3.28 -13.36
C LEU A 57 -13.21 -4.12 -13.35
N ILE A 58 -13.38 -5.44 -13.48
CA ILE A 58 -12.29 -6.41 -13.68
C ILE A 58 -11.38 -5.94 -14.81
N ALA A 59 -10.06 -5.94 -14.58
CA ALA A 59 -9.07 -5.49 -15.54
C ALA A 59 -8.69 -6.64 -16.49
N LEU A 60 -9.42 -6.73 -17.61
CA LEU A 60 -9.08 -7.60 -18.73
C LEU A 60 -8.34 -6.79 -19.80
N THR A 61 -7.45 -7.43 -20.55
CA THR A 61 -6.62 -6.79 -21.58
C THR A 61 -7.33 -6.60 -22.92
N THR A 62 -8.61 -6.99 -23.03
CA THR A 62 -9.40 -6.79 -24.25
C THR A 62 -9.69 -5.30 -24.47
N PRO A 63 -9.63 -4.78 -25.71
CA PRO A 63 -9.93 -3.38 -26.00
C PRO A 63 -11.28 -2.90 -25.47
N GLU A 64 -12.30 -3.77 -25.53
CA GLU A 64 -13.64 -3.49 -25.01
C GLU A 64 -13.63 -3.22 -23.50
N ASN A 65 -13.04 -4.12 -22.71
CA ASN A 65 -12.92 -3.94 -21.27
C ASN A 65 -12.06 -2.72 -20.88
N ILE A 66 -11.00 -2.44 -21.63
CA ILE A 66 -10.19 -1.22 -21.42
C ILE A 66 -11.06 0.03 -21.58
N ARG A 67 -11.89 0.09 -22.63
CA ARG A 67 -12.81 1.21 -22.85
C ARG A 67 -13.87 1.32 -21.74
N LEU A 68 -14.45 0.20 -21.31
CA LEU A 68 -15.45 0.17 -20.22
C LEU A 68 -14.88 0.58 -18.85
N ARG A 69 -13.54 0.64 -18.71
CA ARG A 69 -12.86 1.12 -17.49
C ARG A 69 -12.57 2.61 -17.50
N GLU A 70 -12.89 3.34 -18.55
CA GLU A 70 -12.82 4.80 -18.51
C GLU A 70 -13.91 5.34 -17.57
N PRO A 71 -13.54 6.14 -16.55
CA PRO A 71 -14.51 6.67 -15.61
C PRO A 71 -15.45 7.67 -16.29
N THR A 72 -16.64 7.77 -15.74
CA THR A 72 -17.65 8.74 -16.12
C THR A 72 -17.99 9.64 -14.93
N GLU A 73 -18.96 10.52 -15.11
CA GLU A 73 -19.56 11.29 -14.01
C GLU A 73 -20.22 10.41 -12.94
N GLN A 74 -20.41 9.11 -13.17
CA GLN A 74 -20.90 8.18 -12.15
C GLN A 74 -19.85 7.90 -11.08
N GLU A 75 -18.57 7.80 -11.47
CA GLU A 75 -17.47 7.50 -10.56
C GLU A 75 -16.97 8.75 -9.84
N MET A 76 -16.80 9.86 -10.58
CA MET A 76 -16.27 11.09 -10.01
C MET A 76 -16.73 12.34 -10.78
N GLN A 77 -17.09 13.40 -10.04
CA GLN A 77 -17.40 14.73 -10.59
C GLN A 77 -16.60 15.80 -9.86
N ILE A 78 -16.27 16.87 -10.58
CA ILE A 78 -15.79 18.12 -10.01
C ILE A 78 -16.96 19.10 -10.06
N ILE A 79 -17.36 19.62 -8.89
CA ILE A 79 -18.49 20.54 -8.74
C ILE A 79 -18.04 21.81 -8.03
N THR A 80 -18.74 22.91 -8.29
CA THR A 80 -18.50 24.19 -7.63
C THR A 80 -19.02 24.18 -6.18
N PRO A 81 -18.49 25.04 -5.29
CA PRO A 81 -19.05 25.23 -3.95
C PRO A 81 -20.52 25.62 -3.95
N LYS A 82 -20.96 26.35 -4.99
CA LYS A 82 -22.37 26.74 -5.18
C LYS A 82 -23.24 25.52 -5.47
N GLU A 83 -22.79 24.61 -6.33
CA GLU A 83 -23.50 23.36 -6.60
C GLU A 83 -23.54 22.45 -5.38
N ALA A 84 -22.41 22.32 -4.66
CA ALA A 84 -22.37 21.57 -3.40
C ALA A 84 -23.37 22.13 -2.37
N PHE A 85 -23.46 23.46 -2.24
CA PHE A 85 -24.42 24.10 -1.35
C PHE A 85 -25.87 23.94 -1.84
N ALA A 86 -26.12 23.94 -3.15
CA ALA A 86 -27.45 23.67 -3.68
C ALA A 86 -27.91 22.22 -3.41
N ARG A 87 -26.98 21.25 -3.38
CA ARG A 87 -27.28 19.84 -3.12
C ARG A 87 -27.42 19.52 -1.63
N TRP A 88 -26.54 20.05 -0.78
CA TRP A 88 -26.42 19.64 0.63
C TRP A 88 -26.43 20.80 1.64
N GLY A 89 -26.51 22.05 1.19
CA GLY A 89 -26.53 23.23 2.06
C GLY A 89 -27.83 23.35 2.84
N GLY A 90 -27.72 23.69 4.12
CA GLY A 90 -28.85 24.11 4.94
C GLY A 90 -29.03 25.62 4.88
N SER A 91 -30.22 26.09 5.24
CA SER A 91 -30.51 27.50 5.37
C SER A 91 -30.28 28.01 6.80
N SER A 92 -29.31 28.91 6.96
CA SER A 92 -28.99 29.55 8.25
C SER A 92 -30.11 30.47 8.77
N SER A 93 -31.00 30.96 7.89
CA SER A 93 -32.17 31.76 8.29
C SER A 93 -33.31 30.92 8.88
N THR A 94 -33.28 29.60 8.67
CA THR A 94 -34.30 28.65 9.16
C THR A 94 -33.73 27.63 10.16
N ASP A 95 -32.50 27.85 10.66
CA ASP A 95 -31.73 26.92 11.52
C ASP A 95 -31.55 25.52 10.91
N GLU A 96 -31.61 25.42 9.58
CA GLU A 96 -31.39 24.18 8.85
C GLU A 96 -29.89 23.89 8.72
N ARG A 97 -29.51 22.65 9.03
CA ARG A 97 -28.13 22.18 8.99
C ARG A 97 -27.75 21.70 7.59
N ASN A 98 -26.48 21.86 7.23
CA ASN A 98 -25.96 21.18 6.04
C ASN A 98 -26.11 19.66 6.19
N ARG A 99 -26.49 18.99 5.10
CA ARG A 99 -26.68 17.54 4.99
C ARG A 99 -25.38 16.83 4.62
N VAL A 100 -24.30 17.21 5.29
CA VAL A 100 -22.96 16.68 5.09
C VAL A 100 -22.46 16.08 6.40
N TRP A 101 -22.14 14.79 6.39
CA TRP A 101 -21.66 14.07 7.57
C TRP A 101 -20.21 13.66 7.41
N THR A 102 -19.36 14.15 8.32
CA THR A 102 -17.96 13.79 8.36
C THR A 102 -17.79 12.36 8.87
N VAL A 103 -17.13 11.53 8.06
CA VAL A 103 -16.60 10.25 8.49
C VAL A 103 -15.23 10.51 9.11
N GLU A 104 -15.14 10.42 10.43
CA GLU A 104 -13.91 10.75 11.16
C GLU A 104 -12.73 9.82 10.79
N GLY A 105 -11.52 10.38 10.89
CA GLY A 105 -10.26 9.69 10.62
C GLY A 105 -9.80 9.74 9.16
N ASN A 106 -8.64 9.15 8.90
CA ASN A 106 -8.05 9.08 7.56
C ASN A 106 -8.49 7.80 6.86
N THR A 107 -8.92 7.90 5.61
CA THR A 107 -9.53 6.79 4.87
C THR A 107 -8.70 6.39 3.66
N LEU A 108 -8.42 5.10 3.50
CA LEU A 108 -8.02 4.51 2.23
C LEU A 108 -9.27 3.99 1.51
N LEU A 109 -9.53 4.52 0.32
CA LEU A 109 -10.56 4.05 -0.61
C LEU A 109 -9.89 3.16 -1.66
N VAL A 110 -10.27 1.89 -1.74
CA VAL A 110 -9.74 0.93 -2.71
C VAL A 110 -10.81 0.67 -3.77
N ASN A 111 -10.60 1.25 -4.96
CA ASN A 111 -11.52 1.09 -6.10
C ASN A 111 -11.24 -0.19 -6.92
N GLU A 112 -10.27 -1.00 -6.52
CA GLU A 112 -9.97 -2.25 -7.23
C GLU A 112 -11.02 -3.34 -6.99
N PRO A 113 -11.36 -4.14 -8.02
CA PRO A 113 -12.19 -5.33 -7.84
C PRO A 113 -11.40 -6.47 -7.16
N PRO A 114 -12.08 -7.52 -6.66
CA PRO A 114 -11.46 -8.69 -6.02
C PRO A 114 -10.35 -9.41 -6.81
N GLN A 115 -10.31 -9.23 -8.13
CA GLN A 115 -9.45 -9.97 -9.08
C GLN A 115 -8.01 -10.14 -8.61
N PHE A 116 -7.42 -9.10 -8.00
CA PHE A 116 -6.03 -9.12 -7.51
C PHE A 116 -5.94 -9.16 -5.99
N LEU A 117 -6.94 -8.63 -5.29
CA LEU A 117 -6.93 -8.46 -3.84
C LEU A 117 -6.83 -9.78 -3.07
N THR A 118 -7.31 -10.89 -3.62
CA THR A 118 -7.24 -12.23 -2.99
C THR A 118 -5.87 -12.91 -3.13
N HIS A 119 -4.83 -12.19 -3.57
CA HIS A 119 -3.48 -12.74 -3.73
C HIS A 119 -2.48 -11.97 -2.87
N TYR A 120 -1.72 -12.70 -2.02
CA TYR A 120 -0.83 -12.10 -1.01
C TYR A 120 0.16 -11.08 -1.58
N TYR A 121 0.77 -11.37 -2.73
CA TYR A 121 1.63 -10.41 -3.42
C TYR A 121 0.90 -9.10 -3.77
N HIS A 122 -0.21 -9.16 -4.51
CA HIS A 122 -0.93 -7.96 -4.96
C HIS A 122 -1.54 -7.20 -3.77
N PHE A 123 -1.97 -7.89 -2.73
CA PHE A 123 -2.51 -7.23 -1.54
C PHE A 123 -1.42 -6.52 -0.73
N VAL A 124 -0.35 -7.23 -0.35
CA VAL A 124 0.65 -6.68 0.57
C VAL A 124 1.78 -5.95 -0.14
N ALA A 125 2.34 -6.54 -1.19
CA ALA A 125 3.50 -6.00 -1.90
C ALA A 125 3.14 -5.02 -3.02
N GLU A 126 1.86 -4.88 -3.38
CA GLU A 126 1.39 -3.78 -4.23
C GLU A 126 0.46 -2.82 -3.47
N LEU A 127 -0.75 -3.23 -3.09
CA LEU A 127 -1.73 -2.30 -2.53
C LEU A 127 -1.26 -1.67 -1.21
N LEU A 128 -0.93 -2.48 -0.18
CA LEU A 128 -0.51 -1.94 1.12
C LEU A 128 0.86 -1.25 1.05
N LEU A 129 1.79 -1.81 0.28
CA LEU A 129 3.11 -1.21 0.08
C LEU A 129 3.00 0.17 -0.59
N GLY A 130 2.25 0.27 -1.69
CA GLY A 130 2.00 1.52 -2.40
C GLY A 130 1.21 2.52 -1.56
N THR A 131 0.19 2.06 -0.84
CA THR A 131 -0.56 2.88 0.12
C THR A 131 0.38 3.51 1.14
N TRP A 132 1.20 2.69 1.80
CA TRP A 132 2.07 3.18 2.86
C TRP A 132 3.17 4.06 2.31
N ALA A 133 3.76 3.74 1.15
CA ALA A 133 4.75 4.59 0.49
C ALA A 133 4.17 5.97 0.15
N PHE A 134 2.98 6.01 -0.48
CA PHE A 134 2.33 7.26 -0.85
C PHE A 134 1.95 8.09 0.39
N PHE A 135 1.31 7.45 1.36
CA PHE A 135 0.81 8.11 2.56
C PHE A 135 1.95 8.59 3.47
N TYR A 136 2.96 7.74 3.73
CA TYR A 136 4.15 8.10 4.49
C TYR A 136 4.88 9.27 3.83
N GLY A 137 5.12 9.17 2.52
CA GLY A 137 5.87 10.16 1.75
C GLY A 137 5.14 11.50 1.67
N ALA A 138 3.83 11.52 1.44
CA ALA A 138 3.04 12.73 1.33
C ALA A 138 3.06 13.56 2.62
N PHE A 139 3.02 12.90 3.78
CA PHE A 139 3.06 13.58 5.07
C PHE A 139 4.48 13.84 5.58
N ASN A 140 5.51 13.35 4.88
CA ASN A 140 6.89 13.57 5.28
C ASN A 140 7.26 15.03 4.93
N PRO A 141 7.67 15.86 5.91
CA PRO A 141 8.00 17.26 5.64
C PRO A 141 9.05 17.45 4.55
N SER A 142 9.95 16.48 4.37
CA SER A 142 10.96 16.50 3.30
C SER A 142 10.37 16.51 1.89
N ALA A 143 9.12 16.04 1.72
CA ALA A 143 8.42 16.02 0.44
C ALA A 143 7.80 17.37 0.05
N GLY A 144 7.67 18.30 1.01
CA GLY A 144 7.17 19.66 0.76
C GLY A 144 5.66 19.77 0.52
N PHE A 145 4.87 18.71 0.72
CA PHE A 145 3.41 18.73 0.55
C PHE A 145 2.65 19.24 1.79
N VAL A 146 3.23 19.06 2.98
CA VAL A 146 2.64 19.49 4.25
C VAL A 146 3.67 20.27 5.06
N ASP A 147 3.21 21.26 5.82
CA ASP A 147 4.08 22.00 6.72
C ASP A 147 4.63 21.10 7.83
N ALA A 148 5.86 21.39 8.28
CA ALA A 148 6.49 20.67 9.40
C ALA A 148 5.69 20.76 10.71
N GLN A 149 4.82 21.78 10.85
CA GLN A 149 3.90 21.93 11.98
C GLN A 149 2.60 21.11 11.83
N GLU A 150 2.15 20.83 10.59
CA GLU A 150 1.05 19.89 10.31
C GLU A 150 1.49 18.42 10.36
N SER A 151 2.80 18.15 10.46
CA SER A 151 3.33 16.81 10.64
C SER A 151 2.95 16.30 12.04
N PHE A 152 1.80 15.62 12.13
CA PHE A 152 1.22 15.06 13.34
C PHE A 152 2.14 14.01 13.98
N GLY A 153 3.07 14.48 14.81
CA GLY A 153 4.04 13.64 15.51
C GLY A 153 4.35 14.08 16.95
N ARG A 154 3.63 15.04 17.53
CA ARG A 154 3.64 15.22 18.99
C ARG A 154 2.58 14.33 19.61
N THR A 155 2.97 13.12 20.01
CA THR A 155 2.15 12.27 20.86
C THR A 155 1.85 12.99 22.17
N ASP A 156 0.57 13.11 22.54
CA ASP A 156 0.16 13.51 23.88
C ASP A 156 0.72 12.51 24.90
N PRO A 157 1.58 12.93 25.85
CA PRO A 157 2.16 12.04 26.84
C PRO A 157 1.13 11.42 27.80
N SER A 158 -0.11 11.91 27.82
CA SER A 158 -1.18 11.45 28.73
C SER A 158 -1.91 10.18 28.28
N VAL A 159 -1.72 9.72 27.02
CA VAL A 159 -2.37 8.50 26.52
C VAL A 159 -1.44 7.29 26.70
N PRO A 160 -1.78 6.32 27.58
CA PRO A 160 -1.00 5.09 27.72
C PRO A 160 -1.14 4.25 26.45
N SER A 161 -0.08 4.24 25.64
CA SER A 161 0.08 3.32 24.51
C SER A 161 0.94 2.14 24.97
N PHE A 162 0.38 0.92 24.92
CA PHE A 162 1.14 -0.33 25.08
C PHE A 162 2.04 -0.65 23.86
N ASN A 163 1.97 0.15 22.80
CA ASN A 163 2.86 0.05 21.65
C ASN A 163 4.12 0.90 21.87
N ILE A 164 5.28 0.26 21.70
CA ILE A 164 6.62 0.83 21.86
C ILE A 164 6.74 2.15 21.07
N ARG A 165 7.21 3.19 21.76
CA ARG A 165 7.50 4.51 21.20
C ARG A 165 8.78 4.41 20.36
N THR A 166 8.73 4.75 19.08
CA THR A 166 9.95 4.95 18.26
C THR A 166 10.23 6.45 18.19
N ASN A 167 11.49 6.85 18.38
CA ASN A 167 11.95 8.20 18.08
C ASN A 167 12.09 8.31 16.56
N GLY A 168 11.03 8.72 15.86
CA GLY A 168 11.03 8.84 14.40
C GLY A 168 9.78 9.56 13.90
N TYR A 169 9.86 10.09 12.68
CA TYR A 169 8.68 10.62 11.99
C TYR A 169 7.66 9.49 11.76
N ARG A 170 6.39 9.79 12.01
CA ARG A 170 5.26 8.90 11.71
C ARG A 170 4.20 9.71 10.96
N PRO A 171 3.65 9.20 9.84
CA PRO A 171 2.50 9.83 9.21
C PRO A 171 1.28 9.71 10.14
N PRO A 172 0.22 10.50 9.90
CA PRO A 172 -1.06 10.33 10.56
C PRO A 172 -1.56 8.87 10.48
N PRO A 173 -2.32 8.35 11.47
CA PRO A 173 -2.80 6.98 11.41
C PRO A 173 -3.86 6.80 10.31
N LEU A 174 -3.82 5.69 9.57
CA LEU A 174 -4.96 5.25 8.78
C LEU A 174 -6.03 4.70 9.74
N SER A 175 -7.22 5.27 9.68
CA SER A 175 -8.34 4.86 10.55
C SER A 175 -9.19 3.78 9.90
N ARG A 176 -9.27 3.79 8.55
CA ARG A 176 -10.18 2.93 7.81
C ARG A 176 -9.65 2.58 6.43
N LEU A 177 -9.98 1.38 6.00
CA LEU A 177 -9.83 0.90 4.64
C LEU A 177 -11.21 0.46 4.13
N ILE A 178 -11.66 1.07 3.03
CA ILE A 178 -12.94 0.76 2.38
C ILE A 178 -12.66 0.10 1.02
N PHE A 179 -13.08 -1.15 0.85
CA PHE A 179 -13.10 -1.80 -0.45
C PHE A 179 -14.42 -1.52 -1.16
N LEU A 180 -14.38 -0.71 -2.21
CA LEU A 180 -15.60 -0.25 -2.89
C LEU A 180 -16.32 -1.40 -3.63
N HIS A 181 -15.55 -2.34 -4.20
CA HIS A 181 -16.06 -3.40 -5.07
C HIS A 181 -15.80 -4.82 -4.57
N ALA A 182 -15.10 -4.98 -3.44
CA ALA A 182 -14.75 -6.29 -2.91
C ALA A 182 -15.67 -6.69 -1.74
N PRO A 183 -16.30 -7.87 -1.75
CA PRO A 183 -17.02 -8.38 -0.58
C PRO A 183 -16.03 -8.85 0.50
N SER A 184 -16.53 -9.34 1.64
CA SER A 184 -15.71 -9.91 2.72
C SER A 184 -14.65 -10.89 2.18
N GLU A 185 -15.05 -11.87 1.39
CA GLU A 185 -14.09 -12.86 0.87
C GLU A 185 -13.22 -12.31 -0.28
N GLY A 186 -13.55 -11.13 -0.81
CA GLY A 186 -12.93 -10.54 -2.00
C GLY A 186 -11.55 -9.93 -1.79
N TRP A 187 -11.06 -9.85 -0.54
CA TRP A 187 -9.70 -9.37 -0.24
C TRP A 187 -8.89 -10.38 0.60
N ARG A 188 -9.50 -11.49 1.00
CA ARG A 188 -8.83 -12.53 1.80
C ARG A 188 -8.19 -13.53 0.85
N ASP A 189 -6.89 -13.75 1.00
CA ASP A 189 -6.19 -14.80 0.25
C ASP A 189 -6.48 -16.18 0.84
N LYS A 190 -6.39 -17.21 0.01
CA LYS A 190 -6.65 -18.59 0.44
C LYS A 190 -5.74 -19.06 1.60
N PRO A 191 -4.44 -18.75 1.65
CA PRO A 191 -3.59 -19.04 2.82
C PRO A 191 -3.91 -18.21 4.08
N GLY A 192 -4.63 -17.10 3.95
CA GLY A 192 -5.00 -16.18 5.04
C GLY A 192 -3.88 -15.22 5.46
N PHE A 193 -2.86 -15.00 4.63
CA PHE A 193 -1.78 -14.06 4.92
C PHE A 193 -2.22 -12.59 4.81
N ASN A 194 -3.19 -12.26 3.97
CA ASN A 194 -3.73 -10.89 3.85
C ASN A 194 -4.31 -10.42 5.17
N SER A 195 -5.23 -11.22 5.74
CA SER A 195 -5.85 -10.92 7.03
C SER A 195 -4.84 -10.92 8.17
N TYR A 196 -3.91 -11.88 8.17
CA TYR A 196 -2.85 -11.95 9.19
C TYR A 196 -1.97 -10.70 9.15
N PHE A 197 -1.45 -10.34 7.97
CA PHE A 197 -0.57 -9.20 7.79
C PHE A 197 -1.27 -7.89 8.16
N LEU A 198 -2.49 -7.67 7.63
CA LEU A 198 -3.23 -6.43 7.86
C LEU A 198 -3.55 -6.23 9.35
N ARG A 199 -4.00 -7.28 10.05
CA ARG A 199 -4.33 -7.19 11.49
C ARG A 199 -3.08 -7.07 12.37
N ALA A 200 -1.96 -7.67 11.96
CA ALA A 200 -0.70 -7.54 12.67
C ALA A 200 -0.09 -6.13 12.50
N ALA A 201 -0.17 -5.54 11.31
CA ALA A 201 0.35 -4.22 11.01
C ALA A 201 -0.55 -3.09 11.53
N PHE A 202 -1.87 -3.23 11.39
CA PHE A 202 -2.86 -2.20 11.71
C PHE A 202 -4.00 -2.78 12.57
N PRO A 203 -3.77 -3.06 13.86
CA PRO A 203 -4.73 -3.75 14.71
C PRO A 203 -6.03 -2.96 14.93
N SER A 204 -5.97 -1.62 14.88
CA SER A 204 -7.14 -0.74 15.07
C SER A 204 -7.82 -0.29 13.76
N LEU A 205 -7.37 -0.80 12.61
CA LEU A 205 -7.91 -0.40 11.32
C LEU A 205 -9.31 -0.95 11.13
N ASP A 206 -10.26 -0.06 10.86
CA ASP A 206 -11.61 -0.43 10.47
C ASP A 206 -11.63 -0.88 8.99
N ILE A 207 -12.40 -1.92 8.70
CA ILE A 207 -12.47 -2.51 7.36
C ILE A 207 -13.93 -2.51 6.92
N GLU A 208 -14.22 -1.73 5.89
CA GLU A 208 -15.50 -1.74 5.19
C GLU A 208 -15.34 -2.45 3.85
N VAL A 209 -16.36 -3.23 3.46
CA VAL A 209 -16.42 -3.96 2.20
C VAL A 209 -17.53 -3.40 1.31
N SER A 210 -17.64 -3.92 0.10
CA SER A 210 -18.62 -3.44 -0.91
C SER A 210 -20.07 -3.34 -0.42
N HIS A 211 -20.50 -4.19 0.53
CA HIS A 211 -21.83 -4.09 1.12
C HIS A 211 -21.96 -2.86 2.02
N ASP A 212 -20.96 -2.58 2.87
CA ASP A 212 -20.93 -1.39 3.71
C ASP A 212 -20.86 -0.11 2.84
N TRP A 213 -20.11 -0.16 1.74
CA TRP A 213 -20.08 0.93 0.75
C TRP A 213 -21.45 1.13 0.07
N ALA A 214 -22.14 0.04 -0.27
CA ALA A 214 -23.48 0.09 -0.83
C ALA A 214 -24.48 0.71 0.16
N ASP A 215 -24.37 0.42 1.46
CA ASP A 215 -25.21 1.07 2.48
C ASP A 215 -25.00 2.58 2.51
N ARG A 216 -23.74 3.04 2.49
CA ARG A 216 -23.41 4.48 2.40
C ARG A 216 -23.97 5.13 1.13
N THR A 217 -23.90 4.41 0.02
CA THR A 217 -24.44 4.84 -1.29
C THR A 217 -25.96 4.97 -1.24
N ASN A 218 -26.65 3.96 -0.71
CA ASN A 218 -28.11 3.94 -0.64
C ASN A 218 -28.67 5.03 0.28
N ILE A 219 -27.98 5.34 1.39
CA ILE A 219 -28.41 6.37 2.35
C ILE A 219 -28.32 7.80 1.77
N THR A 220 -27.41 8.02 0.82
CA THR A 220 -27.19 9.33 0.20
C THR A 220 -27.98 9.53 -1.10
N ARG A 221 -28.62 8.46 -1.60
CA ARG A 221 -29.48 8.50 -2.79
C ARG A 221 -30.86 9.07 -2.46
N ILE A 222 -31.41 9.89 -3.35
CA ILE A 222 -32.81 10.35 -3.28
C ILE A 222 -33.73 9.17 -3.62
N SER A 223 -34.79 8.96 -2.82
CA SER A 223 -35.73 7.87 -3.07
C SER A 223 -36.66 8.23 -4.25
N PRO A 224 -36.73 7.41 -5.31
CA PRO A 224 -37.67 7.64 -6.41
C PRO A 224 -39.15 7.50 -6.01
N LEU A 225 -39.44 7.02 -4.80
CA LEU A 225 -40.81 6.92 -4.26
C LEU A 225 -41.28 8.21 -3.57
N ASN A 226 -40.37 9.15 -3.26
CA ASN A 226 -40.66 10.38 -2.51
C ASN A 226 -40.57 11.66 -3.38
N VAL A 227 -40.63 11.52 -4.71
CA VAL A 227 -40.44 12.62 -5.68
C VAL A 227 -41.45 13.77 -5.51
N HIS A 228 -42.56 13.54 -4.80
CA HIS A 228 -43.56 14.56 -4.49
C HIS A 228 -43.32 15.34 -3.19
N ASP A 229 -42.36 14.94 -2.37
CA ASP A 229 -42.02 15.64 -1.13
C ASP A 229 -40.79 16.53 -1.38
N SER A 230 -40.97 17.85 -1.36
CA SER A 230 -39.92 18.85 -1.60
C SER A 230 -38.80 18.85 -0.54
N LEU A 231 -38.80 17.87 0.36
CA LEU A 231 -37.89 17.70 1.50
C LEU A 231 -36.83 16.61 1.28
N ASP A 232 -36.93 15.80 0.20
CA ASP A 232 -35.95 14.73 -0.08
C ASP A 232 -34.73 15.28 -0.85
N THR A 233 -33.92 16.08 -0.15
CA THR A 233 -32.67 16.64 -0.68
C THR A 233 -31.50 15.67 -0.51
N GLU A 234 -30.50 15.74 -1.39
CA GLU A 234 -29.33 14.86 -1.33
C GLU A 234 -28.60 14.98 0.03
N LYS A 235 -27.79 13.96 0.35
CA LYS A 235 -26.87 13.98 1.49
C LYS A 235 -25.48 13.62 0.99
N ALA A 236 -24.44 14.02 1.71
CA ALA A 236 -23.08 13.60 1.39
C ALA A 236 -22.32 13.11 2.62
N TRP A 237 -21.48 12.10 2.39
CA TRP A 237 -20.39 11.75 3.29
C TRP A 237 -19.18 12.64 2.98
N HIS A 238 -18.51 13.11 4.02
CA HIS A 238 -17.28 13.88 3.92
C HIS A 238 -16.12 13.12 4.54
N PHE A 239 -15.05 12.95 3.77
CA PHE A 239 -13.79 12.33 4.18
C PHE A 239 -12.73 13.42 4.32
N PRO A 240 -12.28 13.75 5.55
CA PRO A 240 -11.32 14.83 5.78
C PRO A 240 -9.99 14.61 5.06
N ILE A 241 -9.50 13.36 5.09
CA ILE A 241 -8.32 12.91 4.35
C ILE A 241 -8.68 11.57 3.71
N ALA A 242 -8.58 11.51 2.39
CA ALA A 242 -8.90 10.31 1.61
C ALA A 242 -7.77 10.00 0.63
N LEU A 243 -7.17 8.82 0.76
CA LEU A 243 -6.31 8.25 -0.27
C LEU A 243 -7.16 7.35 -1.16
N LEU A 244 -7.29 7.71 -2.44
CA LEU A 244 -7.92 6.87 -3.46
C LEU A 244 -6.85 6.05 -4.18
N SER A 245 -7.04 4.73 -4.18
CA SER A 245 -6.23 3.75 -4.92
C SER A 245 -7.06 3.12 -6.04
N ASP A 246 -6.52 3.11 -7.26
CA ASP A 246 -7.12 2.48 -8.43
C ASP A 246 -6.07 1.90 -9.39
N ARG A 247 -6.09 0.57 -9.56
CA ARG A 247 -5.20 -0.15 -10.49
C ARG A 247 -5.35 0.29 -11.93
N SER A 248 -6.56 0.43 -12.44
CA SER A 248 -6.79 0.77 -13.83
C SER A 248 -6.22 2.14 -14.18
N ALA A 249 -6.36 3.10 -13.28
CA ALA A 249 -5.78 4.42 -13.38
C ALA A 249 -4.25 4.39 -13.22
N ALA A 250 -3.71 3.56 -12.31
CA ALA A 250 -2.26 3.36 -12.21
C ALA A 250 -1.65 2.84 -13.51
N PHE A 251 -2.31 1.89 -14.19
CA PHE A 251 -1.87 1.38 -15.50
C PHE A 251 -1.89 2.43 -16.63
N ARG A 252 -2.48 3.61 -16.42
CA ARG A 252 -2.39 4.74 -17.37
C ARG A 252 -1.12 5.57 -17.19
N GLY A 253 -0.44 5.45 -16.05
CA GLY A 253 0.88 6.03 -15.83
C GLY A 253 1.98 5.23 -16.52
N ASP A 254 3.09 5.88 -16.88
CA ASP A 254 4.17 5.24 -17.60
C ASP A 254 4.90 4.21 -16.73
N THR A 255 5.12 4.55 -15.45
CA THR A 255 5.83 3.72 -14.47
C THR A 255 5.13 2.38 -14.27
N CYS A 256 3.81 2.36 -14.07
CA CYS A 256 3.05 1.10 -13.97
C CYS A 256 2.74 0.54 -15.37
N GLY A 257 2.15 1.32 -16.26
CA GLY A 257 1.60 0.82 -17.53
C GLY A 257 2.63 0.21 -18.48
N SER A 258 3.81 0.83 -18.60
CA SER A 258 4.82 0.46 -19.61
C SER A 258 6.12 -0.09 -19.02
N GLN A 259 6.47 0.32 -17.80
CA GLN A 259 7.77 0.00 -17.21
C GLN A 259 7.69 -1.17 -16.23
N THR A 260 6.87 -1.10 -15.17
CA THR A 260 6.97 -2.07 -14.07
C THR A 260 5.80 -3.05 -14.02
N GLN A 261 4.63 -2.65 -14.55
CA GLN A 261 3.34 -3.32 -14.33
C GLN A 261 2.94 -3.42 -12.85
N ARG A 262 3.56 -2.62 -11.97
CA ARG A 262 3.31 -2.59 -10.53
C ARG A 262 2.60 -1.31 -10.14
N ILE A 263 1.41 -1.42 -9.59
CA ILE A 263 0.65 -0.22 -9.16
C ILE A 263 1.40 0.55 -8.07
N ALA A 264 2.13 -0.14 -7.19
CA ALA A 264 2.90 0.48 -6.12
C ALA A 264 4.07 1.31 -6.63
N ALA A 265 4.52 1.08 -7.87
CA ALA A 265 5.63 1.83 -8.46
C ALA A 265 5.26 3.29 -8.70
N GLU A 266 4.05 3.58 -9.18
CA GLU A 266 3.56 4.97 -9.34
C GLU A 266 3.63 5.73 -8.01
N ALA A 267 3.14 5.10 -6.93
CA ALA A 267 3.16 5.70 -5.60
C ALA A 267 4.58 5.92 -5.05
N TRP A 268 5.42 4.88 -5.13
CA TRP A 268 6.75 4.89 -4.54
C TRP A 268 7.70 5.81 -5.30
N GLU A 269 7.74 5.73 -6.63
CA GLU A 269 8.66 6.54 -7.45
C GLU A 269 8.34 8.02 -7.30
N TYR A 270 7.06 8.38 -7.37
CA TYR A 270 6.63 9.76 -7.16
C TYR A 270 7.06 10.29 -5.78
N MET A 271 6.83 9.54 -4.70
CA MET A 271 7.23 9.99 -3.35
C MET A 271 8.73 9.97 -3.12
N PHE A 272 9.45 9.05 -3.75
CA PHE A 272 10.90 9.01 -3.72
C PHE A 272 11.50 10.24 -4.41
N GLU A 273 11.02 10.60 -5.60
CA GLU A 273 11.46 11.79 -6.34
C GLU A 273 11.19 13.09 -5.57
N LYS A 274 10.09 13.13 -4.80
CA LYS A 274 9.75 14.26 -3.93
C LYS A 274 10.61 14.33 -2.68
N GLY A 275 11.43 13.31 -2.38
CA GLY A 275 12.24 13.25 -1.17
C GLY A 275 11.47 12.79 0.07
N GLY A 276 10.26 12.26 -0.10
CA GLY A 276 9.43 11.71 0.99
C GLY A 276 9.85 10.32 1.45
N LEU A 277 10.62 9.59 0.64
CA LEU A 277 11.07 8.22 0.92
C LEU A 277 12.60 8.08 0.84
N ASP A 278 13.15 7.22 1.69
CA ASP A 278 14.52 6.75 1.57
C ASP A 278 14.60 5.49 0.67
N PRO A 279 15.73 5.24 -0.01
CA PRO A 279 15.87 4.07 -0.88
C PRO A 279 16.21 2.79 -0.11
N PHE A 280 16.27 2.82 1.22
CA PHE A 280 16.63 1.69 2.08
C PHE A 280 15.41 0.96 2.66
N GLY A 281 14.19 1.39 2.29
CA GLY A 281 12.97 0.83 2.85
C GLY A 281 12.72 1.22 4.30
N GLY A 282 13.32 2.31 4.79
CA GLY A 282 13.11 2.83 6.15
C GLY A 282 11.66 3.23 6.40
N TRP A 283 11.01 3.82 5.42
CA TRP A 283 9.57 4.12 5.42
C TRP A 283 8.67 2.88 5.69
N TRP A 284 9.11 1.67 5.34
CA TRP A 284 8.36 0.41 5.58
C TRP A 284 8.69 -0.25 6.94
N LYS A 285 9.72 0.22 7.64
CA LYS A 285 10.26 -0.40 8.86
C LYS A 285 9.19 -0.60 9.93
N GLU A 286 8.38 0.41 10.21
CA GLU A 286 7.39 0.34 11.31
C GLU A 286 6.31 -0.72 11.04
N ILE A 287 5.85 -0.83 9.79
CA ILE A 287 4.90 -1.86 9.36
C ILE A 287 5.53 -3.24 9.52
N ARG A 288 6.76 -3.40 9.01
CA ARG A 288 7.52 -4.65 9.12
C ARG A 288 7.70 -5.09 10.57
N GLU A 289 8.11 -4.18 11.44
CA GLU A 289 8.36 -4.46 12.86
C GLU A 289 7.08 -4.70 13.67
N ALA A 290 5.95 -4.09 13.29
CA ALA A 290 4.65 -4.43 13.87
C ALA A 290 4.31 -5.90 13.62
N VAL A 291 4.49 -6.37 12.37
CA VAL A 291 4.25 -7.77 12.01
C VAL A 291 5.23 -8.72 12.69
N PHE A 292 6.50 -8.32 12.87
CA PHE A 292 7.47 -9.09 13.65
C PHE A 292 7.05 -9.26 15.11
N ARG A 293 6.67 -8.17 15.79
CA ARG A 293 6.22 -8.23 17.19
C ARG A 293 5.01 -9.14 17.35
N PHE A 294 4.05 -9.02 16.44
CA PHE A 294 2.86 -9.86 16.44
C PHE A 294 3.21 -11.35 16.31
N ALA A 295 4.15 -11.70 15.42
CA ALA A 295 4.64 -13.07 15.26
C ALA A 295 5.53 -13.55 16.43
N GLY A 296 5.96 -12.67 17.34
CA GLY A 296 6.98 -12.97 18.36
C GLY A 296 8.38 -13.13 17.79
N ALA A 297 8.70 -12.46 16.66
CA ALA A 297 10.04 -12.36 16.12
C ALA A 297 10.86 -11.26 16.82
N LYS A 298 12.19 -11.36 16.78
CA LYS A 298 13.07 -10.37 17.39
C LYS A 298 13.08 -9.07 16.57
N VAL A 299 12.57 -8.00 17.17
CA VAL A 299 12.83 -6.63 16.70
C VAL A 299 14.21 -6.21 17.20
N GLY A 300 14.95 -5.44 16.40
CA GLY A 300 16.24 -4.88 16.80
C GLY A 300 16.17 -4.18 18.15
N GLY A 301 17.27 -4.18 18.91
CA GLY A 301 17.36 -3.45 20.17
C GLY A 301 17.22 -1.94 19.97
N SER A 302 17.03 -1.19 21.06
CA SER A 302 16.87 0.28 21.08
C SER A 302 18.00 1.06 20.38
N GLU A 303 19.16 0.44 20.15
CA GLU A 303 20.28 1.03 19.39
C GLU A 303 20.07 1.00 17.86
N GLU A 304 19.35 0.02 17.30
CA GLU A 304 18.97 -0.02 15.87
C GLU A 304 17.78 0.91 15.54
N ALA A 305 17.04 1.35 16.56
CA ALA A 305 15.90 2.25 16.43
C ALA A 305 16.32 3.72 16.22
N SER A 306 17.55 4.09 16.61
CA SER A 306 18.08 5.46 16.53
C SER A 306 18.85 5.76 15.24
N HIS A 307 19.10 4.75 14.40
CA HIS A 307 19.84 4.93 13.16
C HIS A 307 18.91 5.55 12.14
N GLN A 308 19.01 6.87 11.98
CA GLN A 308 18.50 7.53 10.78
C GLN A 308 19.05 6.81 9.55
N PRO A 309 18.24 6.65 8.48
CA PRO A 309 18.75 6.09 7.23
C PRO A 309 20.02 6.83 6.83
N PRO A 310 21.06 6.13 6.34
CA PRO A 310 22.32 6.76 5.95
C PRO A 310 22.07 7.95 5.03
N SER A 311 22.73 9.08 5.28
CA SER A 311 22.64 10.21 4.36
C SER A 311 23.34 9.85 3.05
N ILE A 312 22.62 10.00 1.94
CA ILE A 312 23.16 9.71 0.61
C ILE A 312 23.91 10.94 0.13
N SER A 313 25.23 10.86 0.06
CA SER A 313 26.02 11.83 -0.69
C SER A 313 25.86 11.58 -2.20
N ARG A 314 25.93 12.63 -3.03
CA ARG A 314 25.74 12.57 -4.49
C ARG A 314 26.70 11.60 -5.22
N ASN A 315 27.73 11.07 -4.56
CA ASN A 315 28.77 10.23 -5.15
C ASN A 315 28.59 8.72 -4.87
N VAL A 316 27.52 8.31 -4.19
CA VAL A 316 27.29 6.89 -3.86
C VAL A 316 26.56 6.20 -5.03
N THR A 317 27.26 5.31 -5.72
CA THR A 317 26.72 4.55 -6.87
C THR A 317 25.91 3.32 -6.45
N ASP A 318 26.20 2.76 -5.27
CA ASP A 318 25.45 1.66 -4.66
C ASP A 318 24.96 2.08 -3.27
N PRO A 319 23.73 2.58 -3.13
CA PRO A 319 23.19 2.98 -1.83
C PRO A 319 23.26 1.84 -0.79
N GLN A 320 23.04 0.58 -1.20
CA GLN A 320 23.03 -0.55 -0.27
C GLN A 320 24.39 -0.76 0.41
N SER A 321 25.49 -0.29 -0.19
CA SER A 321 26.82 -0.32 0.43
C SER A 321 26.90 0.49 1.74
N LEU A 322 26.00 1.45 1.94
CA LEU A 322 25.90 2.26 3.17
C LEU A 322 25.21 1.52 4.31
N LEU A 323 24.48 0.43 4.03
CA LEU A 323 23.81 -0.36 5.05
C LEU A 323 24.82 -1.18 5.88
N PRO A 324 24.46 -1.52 7.13
CA PRO A 324 25.32 -2.33 7.99
C PRO A 324 25.58 -3.71 7.39
N LEU A 325 26.75 -4.27 7.73
CA LEU A 325 27.06 -5.67 7.47
C LEU A 325 26.27 -6.54 8.45
N PRO A 326 25.62 -7.63 7.99
CA PRO A 326 24.96 -8.55 8.91
C PRO A 326 26.01 -9.36 9.70
N GLU A 327 25.80 -9.55 11.00
CA GLU A 327 26.65 -10.42 11.84
C GLU A 327 26.63 -11.89 11.38
N GLN A 328 25.50 -12.32 10.82
CA GLN A 328 25.27 -13.65 10.29
C GLN A 328 24.47 -13.55 8.99
N VAL A 329 24.89 -14.30 7.97
CA VAL A 329 24.16 -14.39 6.70
C VAL A 329 23.25 -15.61 6.75
N THR A 330 21.94 -15.40 6.64
CA THR A 330 20.97 -16.51 6.57
C THR A 330 20.43 -16.61 5.15
N ILE A 331 20.66 -17.75 4.51
CA ILE A 331 20.02 -18.10 3.24
C ILE A 331 18.73 -18.86 3.54
N THR A 332 17.61 -18.38 3.03
CA THR A 332 16.33 -19.09 3.09
C THR A 332 15.91 -19.47 1.68
N TYR A 333 15.96 -20.77 1.40
CA TYR A 333 15.47 -21.36 0.16
C TYR A 333 14.02 -21.83 0.34
N ILE A 334 13.11 -21.19 -0.39
CA ILE A 334 11.69 -21.56 -0.48
C ILE A 334 11.57 -22.74 -1.45
N SER A 335 11.62 -23.95 -0.90
CA SER A 335 11.36 -25.18 -1.63
C SER A 335 9.88 -25.31 -1.94
N ARG A 336 9.56 -25.41 -3.23
CA ARG A 336 8.20 -25.60 -3.74
C ARG A 336 7.93 -27.03 -4.18
N GLN A 337 8.77 -27.99 -3.80
CA GLN A 337 8.65 -29.40 -4.21
C GLN A 337 7.35 -30.10 -3.72
N GLY A 338 6.52 -29.44 -2.91
CA GLY A 338 5.19 -29.92 -2.52
C GLY A 338 4.01 -29.30 -3.29
N VAL A 339 4.25 -28.39 -4.23
CA VAL A 339 3.21 -27.64 -4.94
C VAL A 339 3.43 -27.62 -6.45
N ARG A 340 2.44 -27.13 -7.23
CA ARG A 340 2.40 -27.23 -8.69
C ARG A 340 3.57 -26.58 -9.47
N ARG A 341 4.19 -25.51 -8.95
CA ARG A 341 5.28 -24.77 -9.62
C ARG A 341 6.59 -25.00 -8.86
N TYR A 342 7.50 -25.77 -9.44
CA TYR A 342 8.69 -26.28 -8.74
C TYR A 342 9.83 -26.60 -9.72
N LEU A 343 11.07 -26.65 -9.21
CA LEU A 343 12.22 -27.13 -9.98
C LEU A 343 12.09 -28.62 -10.27
N VAL A 344 12.64 -29.09 -11.39
CA VAL A 344 12.82 -30.53 -11.59
C VAL A 344 13.65 -31.12 -10.45
N SER A 345 13.38 -32.39 -10.09
CA SER A 345 13.90 -32.98 -8.86
C SER A 345 15.42 -33.05 -8.82
N GLU A 346 16.06 -33.29 -9.97
CA GLU A 346 17.52 -33.30 -10.08
C GLU A 346 18.12 -31.92 -9.77
N ASP A 347 17.63 -30.86 -10.42
CA ASP A 347 18.07 -29.48 -10.17
C ASP A 347 17.82 -29.03 -8.74
N HIS A 348 16.68 -29.41 -8.16
CA HIS A 348 16.40 -29.17 -6.75
C HIS A 348 17.45 -29.81 -5.84
N ASN A 349 17.76 -31.10 -6.07
CA ASN A 349 18.75 -31.83 -5.28
C ASN A 349 20.15 -31.23 -5.44
N ASN A 350 20.54 -30.90 -6.67
CA ASN A 350 21.82 -30.27 -6.98
C ASN A 350 21.94 -28.89 -6.32
N LEU A 351 20.88 -28.07 -6.36
CA LEU A 351 20.84 -26.78 -5.68
C LEU A 351 20.98 -26.94 -4.16
N VAL A 352 20.27 -27.91 -3.56
CA VAL A 352 20.36 -28.17 -2.12
C VAL A 352 21.78 -28.60 -1.71
N VAL A 353 22.43 -29.46 -2.50
CA VAL A 353 23.83 -29.86 -2.27
C VAL A 353 24.76 -28.64 -2.37
N ALA A 354 24.64 -27.85 -3.44
CA ALA A 354 25.47 -26.67 -3.66
C ALA A 354 25.34 -25.64 -2.53
N LEU A 355 24.10 -25.39 -2.05
CA LEU A 355 23.86 -24.50 -0.91
C LEU A 355 24.51 -25.04 0.37
N ARG A 356 24.38 -26.34 0.66
CA ARG A 356 25.02 -26.95 1.83
C ARG A 356 26.54 -26.86 1.77
N ASP A 357 27.13 -27.08 0.60
CA ASP A 357 28.58 -26.99 0.42
C ASP A 357 29.08 -25.55 0.50
N LEU A 358 28.29 -24.57 0.04
CA LEU A 358 28.56 -23.14 0.25
C LEU A 358 28.66 -22.81 1.75
N ILE A 359 27.71 -23.30 2.58
CA ILE A 359 27.75 -23.09 4.03
C ILE A 359 29.02 -23.69 4.63
N LYS A 360 29.37 -24.95 4.28
CA LYS A 360 30.61 -25.60 4.76
C LYS A 360 31.85 -24.79 4.37
N LYS A 361 31.90 -24.27 3.14
CA LYS A 361 32.99 -23.43 2.66
C LYS A 361 33.09 -22.13 3.47
N LYS A 362 31.96 -21.46 3.73
CA LYS A 362 31.94 -20.20 4.50
C LYS A 362 32.32 -20.41 5.96
N ALA A 363 31.94 -21.54 6.56
CA ALA A 363 32.39 -21.93 7.89
C ALA A 363 33.92 -22.09 7.97
N LYS A 364 34.56 -22.70 6.96
CA LYS A 364 36.04 -22.79 6.87
C LYS A 364 36.72 -21.42 6.71
N GLU A 365 36.03 -20.45 6.12
CA GLU A 365 36.47 -19.04 6.03
C GLU A 365 36.24 -18.27 7.36
N GLY A 366 35.75 -18.92 8.43
CA GLY A 366 35.42 -18.26 9.71
C GLY A 366 34.14 -17.41 9.66
N LYS A 367 33.30 -17.56 8.63
CA LYS A 367 32.08 -16.77 8.44
C LYS A 367 30.86 -17.52 8.99
N ARG A 368 29.97 -16.79 9.66
CA ARG A 368 28.70 -17.32 10.20
C ARG A 368 27.61 -17.27 9.14
N TRP A 369 27.38 -18.40 8.46
CA TRP A 369 26.34 -18.54 7.45
C TRP A 369 25.38 -19.66 7.84
N ASN A 370 24.08 -19.41 7.73
CA ASN A 370 23.01 -20.37 8.00
C ASN A 370 22.22 -20.65 6.73
N LEU A 371 21.66 -21.86 6.62
CA LEU A 371 20.81 -22.27 5.51
C LEU A 371 19.51 -22.87 6.04
N ASN A 372 18.39 -22.28 5.63
CA ASN A 372 17.05 -22.79 5.84
C ASN A 372 16.49 -23.28 4.50
N ILE A 373 16.17 -24.56 4.40
CA ILE A 373 15.45 -25.12 3.25
C ILE A 373 14.05 -25.43 3.73
N VAL A 374 13.07 -24.64 3.29
CA VAL A 374 11.73 -24.66 3.86
C VAL A 374 10.67 -24.90 2.82
N LYS A 375 9.60 -25.59 3.24
CA LYS A 375 8.33 -25.67 2.52
C LYS A 375 7.32 -24.83 3.30
N PRO A 376 7.02 -23.58 2.89
CA PRO A 376 6.20 -22.67 3.68
C PRO A 376 4.82 -23.21 4.02
N GLU A 377 4.25 -24.09 3.18
CA GLU A 377 2.98 -24.76 3.43
C GLU A 377 2.97 -25.67 4.67
N LEU A 378 4.14 -26.03 5.20
CA LEU A 378 4.31 -26.82 6.42
C LEU A 378 4.57 -25.96 7.67
N LEU A 379 4.63 -24.64 7.52
CA LEU A 379 4.93 -23.70 8.59
C LEU A 379 3.70 -22.87 8.94
N SER A 380 3.51 -22.60 10.23
CA SER A 380 2.57 -21.58 10.69
C SER A 380 2.96 -20.19 10.17
N LYS A 381 2.01 -19.24 10.22
CA LYS A 381 2.27 -17.87 9.76
C LYS A 381 3.35 -17.18 10.59
N ASP A 382 3.32 -17.39 11.91
CA ASP A 382 4.34 -16.87 12.83
C ASP A 382 5.73 -17.40 12.50
N GLU A 383 5.86 -18.70 12.23
CA GLU A 383 7.13 -19.32 11.82
C GLU A 383 7.63 -18.76 10.50
N GLN A 384 6.75 -18.55 9.51
CA GLN A 384 7.12 -17.93 8.23
C GLN A 384 7.61 -16.48 8.43
N VAL A 385 6.94 -15.70 9.29
CA VAL A 385 7.37 -14.32 9.61
C VAL A 385 8.71 -14.31 10.33
N LYS A 386 8.90 -15.17 11.35
CA LYS A 386 10.19 -15.30 12.06
C LYS A 386 11.32 -15.63 11.07
N LEU A 387 11.09 -16.62 10.22
CA LEU A 387 12.04 -17.03 9.20
C LEU A 387 12.40 -15.87 8.26
N ALA A 388 11.40 -15.14 7.74
CA ALA A 388 11.62 -13.99 6.87
C ALA A 388 12.40 -12.87 7.58
N SER A 389 12.11 -12.61 8.86
CA SER A 389 12.75 -11.57 9.66
C SER A 389 14.26 -11.79 9.88
N GLU A 390 14.70 -13.06 9.84
CA GLU A 390 16.10 -13.48 10.01
C GLU A 390 16.81 -13.69 8.66
N THR A 391 16.07 -13.66 7.55
CA THR A 391 16.59 -13.95 6.22
C THR A 391 17.44 -12.80 5.69
N THR A 392 18.66 -13.11 5.25
CA THR A 392 19.52 -12.19 4.50
C THR A 392 19.35 -12.40 3.00
N ILE A 393 19.34 -13.66 2.55
CA ILE A 393 19.20 -14.01 1.14
C ILE A 393 17.97 -14.90 1.00
N LEU A 394 16.93 -14.40 0.33
CA LEU A 394 15.73 -15.17 0.01
C LEU A 394 15.88 -15.75 -1.39
N LEU A 395 15.71 -17.06 -1.54
CA LEU A 395 15.90 -17.78 -2.79
C LEU A 395 14.67 -18.64 -3.09
N GLY A 396 14.19 -18.66 -4.32
CA GLY A 396 13.10 -19.57 -4.69
C GLY A 396 12.66 -19.45 -6.14
N VAL A 397 11.84 -20.42 -6.58
CA VAL A 397 11.14 -20.33 -7.87
C VAL A 397 10.08 -19.24 -7.80
N HIS A 398 9.96 -18.44 -8.87
CA HIS A 398 8.95 -17.39 -9.02
C HIS A 398 7.57 -17.80 -8.48
N GLY A 399 7.06 -17.01 -7.54
CA GLY A 399 5.71 -17.13 -7.03
C GLY A 399 5.56 -16.73 -5.57
N ASN A 400 4.32 -16.81 -5.09
CA ASN A 400 3.81 -16.11 -3.90
C ASN A 400 4.60 -16.31 -2.59
N GLY A 401 5.44 -17.34 -2.47
CA GLY A 401 6.33 -17.50 -1.32
C GLY A 401 7.42 -16.43 -1.23
N LEU A 402 7.83 -15.83 -2.36
CA LEU A 402 8.80 -14.74 -2.39
C LEU A 402 8.24 -13.42 -1.86
N THR A 403 6.92 -13.28 -1.72
CA THR A 403 6.28 -12.08 -1.14
C THR A 403 6.79 -11.77 0.27
N HIS A 404 7.26 -12.79 1.01
CA HIS A 404 7.93 -12.63 2.31
C HIS A 404 9.16 -11.72 2.28
N LEU A 405 9.67 -11.33 1.10
CA LEU A 405 10.70 -10.29 0.98
C LEU A 405 10.32 -8.98 1.67
N VAL A 406 9.02 -8.63 1.75
CA VAL A 406 8.56 -7.41 2.43
C VAL A 406 8.86 -7.44 3.93
N LEU A 407 9.08 -8.64 4.48
CA LEU A 407 9.44 -8.93 5.86
C LEU A 407 10.94 -9.11 6.08
N MET A 408 11.80 -8.96 5.07
CA MET A 408 13.25 -9.02 5.26
C MET A 408 13.78 -7.68 5.79
N LYS A 409 14.82 -7.72 6.64
CA LYS A 409 15.54 -6.51 7.09
C LYS A 409 16.65 -6.14 6.09
N PRO A 410 16.59 -4.98 5.42
CA PRO A 410 17.62 -4.55 4.49
C PRO A 410 18.98 -4.40 5.20
N ASN A 411 20.02 -4.93 4.58
CA ASN A 411 21.41 -4.83 5.03
C ASN A 411 22.33 -4.89 3.80
N ARG A 412 23.65 -4.78 3.97
CA ARG A 412 24.57 -4.74 2.82
C ARG A 412 24.51 -5.96 1.89
N TYR A 413 24.06 -7.10 2.41
CA TYR A 413 23.97 -8.37 1.67
C TYR A 413 22.53 -8.80 1.39
N SER A 414 21.52 -8.03 1.82
CA SER A 414 20.13 -8.43 1.64
C SER A 414 19.78 -8.57 0.16
N SER A 415 19.37 -9.77 -0.24
CA SER A 415 19.16 -10.10 -1.65
C SER A 415 17.99 -11.06 -1.83
N VAL A 416 17.25 -10.89 -2.92
CA VAL A 416 16.24 -11.85 -3.40
C VAL A 416 16.76 -12.48 -4.68
N ILE A 417 16.83 -13.80 -4.71
CA ILE A 417 17.22 -14.59 -5.88
C ILE A 417 16.00 -15.33 -6.37
N GLU A 418 15.58 -15.02 -7.58
CA GLU A 418 14.37 -15.53 -8.18
C GLU A 418 14.69 -16.42 -9.37
N ILE A 419 14.20 -17.66 -9.32
CA ILE A 419 14.39 -18.65 -10.38
C ILE A 419 13.13 -18.67 -11.26
N PHE A 420 13.30 -18.38 -12.53
CA PHE A 420 12.22 -18.35 -13.50
C PHE A 420 12.08 -19.66 -14.27
N TYR A 421 10.89 -19.88 -14.83
CA TYR A 421 10.72 -20.87 -15.88
C TYR A 421 11.41 -20.36 -17.15
N PRO A 422 12.14 -21.21 -17.91
CA PRO A 422 12.86 -20.77 -19.12
C PRO A 422 11.96 -19.98 -20.08
N GLY A 423 12.41 -18.79 -20.50
CA GLY A 423 11.65 -17.87 -21.37
C GLY A 423 10.50 -17.11 -20.69
N GLY A 424 10.17 -17.42 -19.44
CA GLY A 424 9.20 -16.65 -18.65
C GLY A 424 9.90 -15.59 -17.79
N PHE A 425 9.37 -14.38 -17.73
CA PHE A 425 9.90 -13.32 -16.86
C PHE A 425 8.75 -12.47 -16.32
N ALA A 426 8.85 -12.06 -15.06
CA ALA A 426 7.92 -11.14 -14.42
C ALA A 426 8.69 -10.20 -13.50
N ARG A 427 8.34 -8.91 -13.50
CA ARG A 427 9.02 -7.88 -12.70
C ARG A 427 8.56 -7.81 -11.24
N ASP A 428 7.66 -8.71 -10.84
CA ASP A 428 6.95 -8.70 -9.55
C ASP A 428 7.92 -8.51 -8.38
N TYR A 429 8.78 -9.49 -8.11
CA TYR A 429 9.67 -9.44 -6.94
C TYR A 429 10.92 -8.59 -7.18
N GLU A 430 11.30 -8.34 -8.44
CA GLU A 430 12.42 -7.47 -8.79
C GLU A 430 12.18 -6.04 -8.30
N TRP A 431 11.06 -5.44 -8.73
CA TRP A 431 10.74 -4.06 -8.37
C TRP A 431 10.54 -3.91 -6.86
N THR A 432 9.76 -4.82 -6.25
CA THR A 432 9.48 -4.76 -4.81
C THR A 432 10.77 -4.89 -3.99
N SER A 433 11.69 -5.79 -4.36
CA SER A 433 12.98 -5.94 -3.65
C SER A 433 13.80 -4.66 -3.68
N ARG A 434 13.92 -4.02 -4.86
CA ARG A 434 14.71 -2.80 -5.04
C ARG A 434 14.11 -1.61 -4.30
N SER A 435 12.77 -1.47 -4.30
CA SER A 435 12.07 -0.40 -3.57
C SER A 435 12.28 -0.45 -2.05
N LEU A 436 12.65 -1.63 -1.53
CA LEU A 436 12.95 -1.89 -0.13
C LEU A 436 14.46 -1.90 0.17
N GLY A 437 15.30 -1.42 -0.75
CA GLY A 437 16.74 -1.31 -0.56
C GLY A 437 17.50 -2.63 -0.63
N MET A 438 16.92 -3.66 -1.26
CA MET A 438 17.54 -4.97 -1.42
C MET A 438 17.95 -5.23 -2.87
N ARG A 439 18.96 -6.07 -3.06
CA ARG A 439 19.32 -6.57 -4.40
C ARG A 439 18.33 -7.60 -4.89
N HIS A 440 18.17 -7.68 -6.20
CA HIS A 440 17.45 -8.75 -6.87
C HIS A 440 18.34 -9.39 -7.93
N TYR A 441 18.29 -10.71 -8.00
CA TYR A 441 18.98 -11.51 -9.00
C TYR A 441 17.97 -12.47 -9.65
N SER A 442 17.97 -12.51 -10.98
CA SER A 442 17.15 -13.43 -11.76
C SER A 442 18.00 -14.58 -12.28
N VAL A 443 17.49 -15.81 -12.18
CA VAL A 443 18.06 -17.00 -12.81
C VAL A 443 17.10 -17.45 -13.91
N TRP A 444 17.48 -17.24 -15.17
CA TRP A 444 16.60 -17.45 -16.33
C TRP A 444 16.91 -18.72 -17.15
N ASN A 445 18.07 -19.34 -16.88
CA ASN A 445 18.56 -20.55 -17.56
C ASN A 445 18.70 -20.34 -19.10
N ASP A 446 19.28 -19.21 -19.49
CA ASP A 446 19.48 -18.75 -20.86
C ASP A 446 20.93 -18.88 -21.35
N THR A 447 21.80 -19.55 -20.58
CA THR A 447 23.23 -19.80 -20.87
C THR A 447 23.65 -21.23 -20.65
#